data_AF-A0A2N3D291-F1
#
_entry.id   AF-A0A2N3D291-F1
#
_cell.length_a   1.000
_cell.length_b   1.000
_cell.length_c   1.000
_cell.angle_alpha   90.00
_cell.angle_beta   90.00
_cell.angle_gamma   90.00
#
_symmetry.space_group_name_H-M   'P 1'
#
loop_
_entity.id
_entity.type
_entity.pdbx_description
1 polymer ?
#
loop_
_entity_poly.entity_id
_entity_poly.type
_entity_poly.pdbx_seq_one_letter_code
_entity_poly.pdbx_strand_id
1 'polypeptide(L)'
;MKRELVERELTPEGPSRGQGIKGPRPSRTVTVNLAESPLAWLHARGHLSDQLRDAGEALRADYERGQLSASITMRWDAVRVKSTGERGLSPNERQIAAR
;
A
#
# COMPACT_ATOMS: atom_id res chain seq x y z
N MET A 1 -8.94 -3.21 -18.42
CA MET A 1 -7.59 -2.69 -18.06
C MET A 1 -6.55 -3.56 -18.76
N LYS A 2 -5.48 -2.97 -19.32
CA LYS A 2 -4.37 -3.74 -19.87
C LYS A 2 -3.59 -4.37 -18.71
N ARG A 3 -3.36 -5.68 -18.75
CA ARG A 3 -2.60 -6.38 -17.70
C ARG A 3 -1.12 -6.04 -17.82
N GLU A 4 -0.47 -5.76 -16.71
CA GLU A 4 0.98 -5.56 -16.62
C GLU A 4 1.55 -6.70 -15.77
N LEU A 5 1.93 -7.79 -16.43
CA LEU A 5 2.37 -9.01 -15.76
C LEU A 5 3.88 -8.96 -15.52
N VAL A 6 4.31 -9.13 -14.27
CA VAL A 6 5.71 -9.19 -13.88
C VAL A 6 5.95 -10.40 -12.99
N GLU A 7 7.04 -11.11 -13.25
CA GLU A 7 7.48 -12.20 -12.40
C GLU A 7 8.18 -11.66 -11.15
N ARG A 8 7.73 -12.10 -9.97
CA ARG A 8 8.30 -11.73 -8.68
C ARG A 8 8.67 -12.96 -7.87
N GLU A 9 9.75 -12.86 -7.13
CA GLU A 9 10.10 -13.84 -6.10
C GLU A 9 8.99 -13.89 -5.05
N LEU A 10 8.59 -15.11 -4.68
CA LEU A 10 7.59 -15.38 -3.65
C LEU A 10 8.31 -15.73 -2.35
N THR A 11 8.27 -14.80 -1.38
CA THR A 11 8.76 -15.02 -0.01
C THR A 11 7.61 -15.49 0.89
N PRO A 12 7.88 -15.95 2.12
CA PRO A 12 6.84 -16.28 3.09
C PRO A 12 5.87 -15.12 3.40
N GLU A 13 6.35 -13.88 3.32
CA GLU A 13 5.58 -12.65 3.53
C GLU A 13 4.79 -12.21 2.28
N GLY A 14 5.05 -12.82 1.12
CA GLY A 14 4.39 -12.55 -0.14
C GLY A 14 5.35 -12.21 -1.29
N PRO A 15 4.85 -11.65 -2.41
CA PRO A 15 5.69 -11.27 -3.53
C PRO A 15 6.66 -10.15 -3.14
N SER A 16 7.96 -10.38 -3.34
CA SER A 16 9.00 -9.40 -3.04
C SER A 16 8.84 -8.14 -3.90
N ARG A 17 8.92 -6.96 -3.26
CA ARG A 17 8.90 -5.65 -3.94
C ARG A 17 10.27 -5.25 -4.50
N GLY A 18 11.35 -5.92 -4.08
CA GLY A 18 12.71 -5.66 -4.54
C GLY A 18 13.06 -6.36 -5.86
N GLN A 19 14.20 -6.01 -6.45
CA GLN A 19 14.83 -6.89 -7.43
C GLN A 19 15.22 -8.18 -6.71
N GLY A 20 14.73 -9.32 -7.22
CA GLY A 20 14.88 -10.63 -6.60
C GLY A 20 16.31 -10.85 -6.12
N ILE A 21 16.46 -11.31 -4.89
CA ILE A 21 17.78 -11.56 -4.34
C ILE A 21 18.31 -12.76 -5.13
N LYS A 22 19.38 -12.55 -5.92
CA LYS A 22 20.14 -13.65 -6.54
C LYS A 22 20.87 -14.43 -5.45
N GLY A 23 20.11 -15.12 -4.61
CA GLY A 23 20.64 -16.10 -3.68
C GLY A 23 21.08 -17.35 -4.44
N PRO A 24 21.95 -18.18 -3.84
CA PRO A 24 22.46 -19.39 -4.47
C PRO A 24 21.41 -20.52 -4.62
N ARG A 25 20.18 -20.32 -4.12
CA ARG A 25 19.08 -21.31 -4.21
C ARG A 25 18.00 -20.85 -5.18
N PRO A 26 17.35 -21.77 -5.90
CA PRO A 26 16.21 -21.43 -6.74
C PRO A 26 15.07 -20.89 -5.87
N SER A 27 14.74 -19.61 -6.07
CA SER A 27 13.60 -18.95 -5.43
C SER A 27 12.31 -19.32 -6.16
N ARG A 28 11.22 -19.59 -5.42
CA ARG A 28 9.89 -19.73 -6.03
C ARG A 28 9.46 -18.38 -6.61
N THR A 29 8.89 -18.37 -7.80
CA THR A 29 8.40 -17.15 -8.44
C THR A 29 6.90 -17.23 -8.69
N VAL A 30 6.26 -16.06 -8.79
CA VAL A 30 4.84 -15.89 -9.11
C VAL A 30 4.67 -14.74 -10.09
N THR A 31 3.72 -14.86 -11.02
CA THR A 31 3.33 -13.77 -11.91
C THR A 31 2.33 -12.85 -11.22
N VAL A 32 2.66 -11.56 -11.14
CA VAL A 32 1.83 -10.54 -10.49
C VAL A 32 1.36 -9.55 -11.56
N ASN A 33 0.08 -9.15 -11.50
CA ASN A 33 -0.44 -8.06 -12.33
C ASN A 33 -0.25 -6.72 -11.59
N LEU A 34 0.75 -5.94 -11.98
CA LEU A 34 1.05 -4.64 -11.36
C LEU A 34 -0.04 -3.59 -11.61
N ALA A 35 -0.84 -3.77 -12.67
CA ALA A 35 -1.97 -2.91 -12.97
C ALA A 35 -3.23 -3.27 -12.17
N GLU A 36 -3.22 -4.35 -11.37
CA GLU A 36 -4.36 -4.78 -10.57
C GLU A 36 -4.35 -4.12 -9.20
N SER A 37 -5.45 -3.45 -8.85
CA SER A 37 -5.64 -2.95 -7.49
C SER A 37 -6.02 -4.09 -6.54
N PRO A 38 -5.64 -4.02 -5.25
CA PRO A 38 -6.09 -4.99 -4.25
C PRO A 38 -7.62 -5.08 -4.12
N LEU A 39 -8.34 -3.98 -4.35
CA LEU A 39 -9.80 -3.94 -4.30
C LEU A 39 -10.43 -4.67 -5.49
N ALA A 40 -9.88 -4.51 -6.70
CA ALA A 40 -10.30 -5.29 -7.86
C ALA A 40 -10.06 -6.79 -7.66
N TRP A 41 -8.93 -7.17 -7.04
CA TRP A 41 -8.62 -8.56 -6.71
C TRP A 41 -9.61 -9.19 -5.72
N LEU A 42 -10.03 -8.42 -4.71
CA LEU A 42 -11.02 -8.84 -3.72
C LEU A 42 -12.42 -8.94 -4.34
N HIS A 43 -12.81 -7.95 -5.14
CA HIS A 43 -14.09 -7.92 -5.85
C HIS A 43 -14.22 -9.10 -6.82
N ALA A 44 -13.16 -9.40 -7.60
CA ALA A 44 -13.14 -10.54 -8.52
C ALA A 44 -13.35 -11.91 -7.82
N ARG A 45 -13.13 -11.97 -6.50
CA ARG A 45 -13.37 -13.15 -5.65
C ARG A 45 -14.68 -13.11 -4.87
N GLY A 46 -15.51 -12.09 -5.09
CA GLY A 46 -16.79 -11.92 -4.40
C GLY A 46 -16.67 -11.44 -2.95
N HIS A 47 -15.51 -10.90 -2.55
CA HIS A 47 -15.32 -10.37 -1.20
C HIS A 47 -15.79 -8.91 -1.05
N LEU A 48 -16.11 -8.24 -2.15
CA LEU A 48 -16.62 -6.86 -2.16
C LEU A 48 -17.80 -6.76 -3.12
N SER A 49 -18.82 -5.98 -2.74
CA SER A 49 -19.87 -5.56 -3.66
C SER A 49 -19.35 -4.53 -4.65
N ASP A 50 -20.07 -4.33 -5.76
CA ASP A 50 -19.73 -3.30 -6.75
C ASP A 50 -19.63 -1.91 -6.12
N GLN A 51 -20.59 -1.56 -5.26
CA GLN A 51 -20.62 -0.26 -4.58
C GLN A 51 -19.38 -0.04 -3.69
N LEU A 52 -18.94 -1.07 -2.96
CA LEU A 52 -17.75 -0.97 -2.11
C LEU A 52 -16.46 -0.91 -2.93
N ARG A 53 -16.39 -1.67 -4.04
CA ARG A 53 -15.28 -1.57 -5.00
C ARG A 53 -15.17 -0.15 -5.54
N ASP A 54 -16.26 0.40 -6.08
CA ASP A 54 -16.25 1.73 -6.72
C ASP A 54 -15.88 2.85 -5.73
N ALA A 55 -16.46 2.83 -4.53
CA ALA A 55 -16.12 3.80 -3.48
C ALA A 55 -14.65 3.70 -3.04
N GLY A 56 -14.14 2.48 -2.90
CA GLY A 56 -12.74 2.26 -2.51
C GLY A 56 -11.74 2.65 -3.60
N GLU A 57 -12.05 2.41 -4.88
CA GLU A 57 -11.21 2.85 -6.00
C GLU A 57 -11.15 4.38 -6.10
N ALA A 58 -12.27 5.08 -5.88
CA ALA A 58 -12.29 6.54 -5.82
C ALA A 58 -11.38 7.06 -4.70
N LEU A 59 -11.51 6.52 -3.49
CA LEU A 59 -10.68 6.91 -2.35
C LEU A 59 -9.18 6.65 -2.59
N ARG A 60 -8.85 5.50 -3.19
CA ARG A 60 -7.47 5.14 -3.55
C ARG A 60 -6.91 6.12 -4.58
N ALA A 61 -7.67 6.46 -5.61
CA ALA A 61 -7.23 7.42 -6.63
C ALA A 61 -6.95 8.81 -6.04
N ASP A 62 -7.79 9.27 -5.11
CA ASP A 62 -7.58 10.53 -4.40
C ASP A 62 -6.36 10.48 -3.47
N TYR A 63 -6.14 9.37 -2.77
CA TYR A 63 -4.96 9.17 -1.93
C TYR A 63 -3.66 9.20 -2.76
N GLU A 64 -3.63 8.48 -3.88
CA GLU A 64 -2.45 8.42 -4.76
C GLU A 64 -2.18 9.77 -5.44
N ARG A 65 -3.23 10.48 -5.87
CA ARG A 65 -3.12 11.81 -6.47
C ARG A 65 -2.69 12.86 -5.46
N GLY A 66 -3.28 12.82 -4.26
CA GLY A 66 -3.02 13.77 -3.19
C GLY A 66 -1.65 13.61 -2.55
N GLN A 67 -0.91 12.53 -2.84
CA GLN A 67 0.33 12.15 -2.16
C GLN A 67 0.18 12.27 -0.64
N LEU A 68 -1.01 11.92 -0.15
CA LEU A 68 -1.36 12.10 1.26
C LEU A 68 -0.37 11.27 2.08
N SER A 69 0.27 11.91 3.07
CA SER A 69 1.17 11.19 3.96
C SER A 69 0.42 10.03 4.60
N ALA A 70 1.11 8.92 4.82
CA ALA A 70 0.57 7.83 5.62
C ALA A 70 -0.04 8.42 6.91
N SER A 71 -1.23 7.97 7.30
CA SER A 71 -1.99 8.41 8.49
C SER A 71 -3.00 9.57 8.32
N ILE A 72 -3.35 10.04 7.11
CA ILE A 72 -4.38 11.09 6.95
C ILE A 72 -5.84 10.57 7.00
N THR A 73 -6.12 9.38 6.46
CA THR A 73 -7.51 8.87 6.37
C THR A 73 -7.94 7.99 7.54
N MET A 74 -7.00 7.42 8.30
CA MET A 74 -7.26 6.56 9.45
C MET A 74 -6.12 6.65 10.48
N ARG A 75 -6.09 7.73 11.27
CA ARG A 75 -5.27 7.77 12.50
C ARG A 75 -5.99 7.03 13.61
N TRP A 76 -5.61 5.78 13.84
CA TRP A 76 -6.10 4.99 14.98
C TRP A 76 -5.31 5.22 16.28
N ASP A 77 -4.30 6.11 16.26
CA ASP A 77 -3.58 6.50 17.47
C ASP A 77 -4.53 7.10 18.50
N ALA A 78 -4.44 6.64 19.74
CA ALA A 78 -5.14 7.26 20.86
C ALA A 78 -4.88 8.77 20.83
N VAL A 79 -5.95 9.58 20.86
CA VAL A 79 -5.87 11.04 20.90
C VAL A 79 -5.16 11.42 22.21
N ARG A 80 -3.83 11.55 22.19
CA ARG A 80 -3.09 12.08 23.33
C ARG A 80 -3.33 13.58 23.42
N VAL A 81 -3.93 14.01 24.52
CA VAL A 81 -4.04 15.42 24.92
C VAL A 81 -2.64 16.01 24.90
N LYS A 82 -2.49 17.17 24.24
CA LYS A 82 -1.21 17.86 24.02
C LYS A 82 -0.41 17.99 25.32
N SER A 83 0.63 17.18 25.49
CA SER A 83 1.75 17.54 26.34
C SER A 83 2.71 18.40 25.51
N THR A 84 3.15 19.50 26.11
CA THR A 84 4.11 20.46 25.55
C THR A 84 5.41 19.76 25.19
N GLY A 85 5.57 19.32 23.93
CA GLY A 85 6.78 18.58 23.56
C GLY A 85 7.02 18.24 22.09
N GLU A 86 6.14 18.58 21.15
CA GLU A 86 6.42 18.30 19.73
C GLU A 86 6.54 19.58 18.89
N ARG A 87 7.80 19.87 18.57
CA ARG A 87 8.27 20.95 17.71
C ARG A 87 7.68 20.83 16.31
N GLY A 88 6.88 21.83 15.92
CA GLY A 88 6.84 22.53 14.61
C GLY A 88 6.79 21.79 13.27
N LEU A 89 6.99 20.47 13.23
CA LEU A 89 7.09 19.69 12.00
C LEU A 89 5.72 19.09 11.67
N SER A 90 5.27 19.31 10.45
CA SER A 90 4.14 18.62 9.84
C SER A 90 4.37 17.09 9.85
N PRO A 91 3.30 16.27 9.79
CA PRO A 91 3.43 14.82 9.72
C PRO A 91 4.40 14.32 8.64
N ASN A 92 4.44 14.98 7.48
CA ASN A 92 5.36 14.64 6.39
C ASN A 92 6.82 14.94 6.76
N GLU A 93 7.09 16.11 7.34
CA GLU A 93 8.44 16.48 7.79
C GLU A 93 8.98 15.54 8.87
N ARG A 94 8.11 15.02 9.76
CA ARG A 94 8.51 14.01 10.76
C ARG A 94 8.90 12.68 10.11
N GLN A 95 8.17 12.25 9.09
CA GLN A 95 8.49 11.00 8.38
C GLN A 95 9.84 11.11 7.65
N ILE A 96 10.12 12.26 7.04
CA ILE A 96 11.41 12.53 6.39
C ILE A 96 12.55 12.56 7.41
N ALA A 97 12.33 13.16 8.58
CA ALA A 97 13.34 13.23 9.65
C ALA A 97 13.60 11.87 10.35
N ALA A 98 12.68 10.91 10.23
CA ALA A 98 12.81 9.58 10.84
C ALA A 98 13.52 8.55 9.95
N ARG A 99 13.93 8.95 8.73
CA ARG A 99 14.70 8.13 7.80
C ARG A 99 16.20 8.29 8.02
#